data_AF-A0AAD6DNC5-F1
#
_entry.id   AF-A0AAD6DNC5-F1
#
_cell.length_a   1.000
_cell.length_b   1.000
_cell.length_c   1.000
_cell.angle_alpha   90.00
_cell.angle_beta   90.00
_cell.angle_gamma   90.00
#
_symmetry.space_group_name_H-M   'P 1'
#
loop_
_entity.id
_entity.type
_entity.pdbx_description
1 polymer ?
#
loop_
_entity_poly.entity_id
_entity_poly.type
_entity_poly.pdbx_seq_one_letter_code
_entity_poly.pdbx_strand_id
1 'polypeptide(L)'
;MKILMIHGSRQSGQLFRAKLQALEKLIHRALGPLQPGVELVYPTAPFALESSTGATSDLRNRHGSWSWFESESIEGLYPGLEGALESIASLLKDSGPFDGIVGFSQGAAAAVMVASLLEGNRKDAFARLEAEAGIPYPACFASLEHPPLKFVVSISGYVASHPDYRAFYDPVIRTPVLHFLGSMDTVVDENASMRLVQNCQVGDEKKQIVIWHSGGHVVPSGKRELAAVAHFIKSNVS
;
A
#
# COMPACT_ATOMS: atom_id res chain seq x y z
N MET A 1 14.73 11.13 -3.21
CA MET A 1 13.34 10.64 -3.07
C MET A 1 13.37 9.16 -2.71
N LYS A 2 12.59 8.74 -1.71
CA LYS A 2 12.47 7.33 -1.32
C LYS A 2 11.05 6.82 -1.47
N ILE A 3 10.91 5.60 -1.98
CA ILE A 3 9.62 4.96 -2.20
C ILE A 3 9.62 3.60 -1.49
N LEU A 4 8.64 3.39 -0.62
CA LEU A 4 8.46 2.10 0.06
C LEU A 4 7.64 1.17 -0.82
N MET A 5 8.08 -0.08 -0.99
CA MET A 5 7.51 -1.05 -1.91
C MET A 5 6.93 -2.23 -1.12
N ILE A 6 5.63 -2.18 -0.83
CA ILE A 6 4.95 -3.11 0.08
C ILE A 6 4.29 -4.26 -0.71
N HIS A 7 4.77 -5.48 -0.50
CA HIS A 7 4.29 -6.67 -1.21
C HIS A 7 2.92 -7.17 -0.73
N GLY A 8 2.25 -8.01 -1.53
CA GLY A 8 1.00 -8.67 -1.14
C GLY A 8 1.21 -9.93 -0.29
N SER A 9 0.12 -10.55 0.16
CA SER A 9 0.21 -11.79 0.96
C SER A 9 0.92 -12.92 0.21
N ARG A 10 1.53 -13.83 0.96
CA ARG A 10 2.34 -14.94 0.43
C ARG A 10 3.46 -14.47 -0.52
N GLN A 11 4.07 -13.33 -0.25
CA GLN A 11 5.24 -12.81 -0.98
C GLN A 11 6.32 -12.39 0.01
N SER A 12 7.41 -11.83 -0.50
CA SER A 12 8.49 -11.19 0.27
C SER A 12 8.96 -9.96 -0.49
N GLY A 13 9.76 -9.09 0.14
CA GLY A 13 10.33 -7.93 -0.52
C GLY A 13 11.14 -8.31 -1.77
N GLN A 14 11.93 -9.38 -1.70
CA GLN A 14 12.74 -9.86 -2.83
C GLN A 14 11.88 -10.42 -3.97
N LEU A 15 10.82 -11.17 -3.64
CA LEU A 15 9.86 -11.66 -4.65
C LEU A 15 9.13 -10.50 -5.34
N PHE A 16 8.74 -9.47 -4.57
CA PHE A 16 8.06 -8.31 -5.12
C PHE A 16 8.98 -7.47 -6.00
N ARG A 17 10.23 -7.26 -5.58
CA ARG A 17 11.26 -6.61 -6.41
C ARG A 17 11.49 -7.35 -7.73
N ALA A 18 11.56 -8.68 -7.70
CA ALA A 18 11.70 -9.47 -8.92
C ALA A 18 10.52 -9.29 -9.88
N LYS A 19 9.30 -9.15 -9.37
CA LYS A 19 8.09 -8.87 -10.18
C LYS A 19 8.08 -7.44 -10.74
N LEU A 20 8.66 -6.48 -10.03
CA LEU A 20 8.60 -5.05 -10.36
C LEU A 20 9.79 -4.52 -11.18
N GLN A 21 10.69 -5.37 -11.68
CA GLN A 21 11.87 -4.93 -12.41
C GLN A 21 11.58 -3.96 -13.57
N ALA A 22 10.52 -4.18 -14.33
CA ALA A 22 10.14 -3.30 -15.43
C ALA A 22 9.68 -1.92 -14.93
N LEU A 23 8.93 -1.90 -13.82
CA LEU A 23 8.48 -0.67 -13.18
C LEU A 23 9.67 0.10 -12.56
N GLU A 24 10.55 -0.59 -11.83
CA GLU A 24 11.76 -0.01 -11.24
C GLU A 24 12.61 0.71 -12.30
N LYS A 25 12.90 0.04 -13.43
CA LYS A 25 13.63 0.66 -14.56
C LYS A 25 12.93 1.90 -15.09
N LEU A 26 11.60 1.88 -15.19
CA LEU A 26 10.85 3.02 -15.72
C LEU A 26 10.82 4.19 -14.73
N ILE A 27 10.62 3.93 -13.44
CA ILE A 27 10.68 4.95 -12.38
C ILE A 27 12.04 5.64 -12.40
N HIS A 28 13.13 4.88 -12.42
CA HIS A 28 14.48 5.46 -12.50
C HIS A 28 14.69 6.27 -13.78
N ARG A 29 14.21 5.79 -14.93
CA ARG A 29 14.33 6.53 -16.20
C ARG A 29 13.52 7.83 -16.20
N ALA A 30 12.30 7.80 -15.67
CA ALA A 30 11.39 8.94 -15.69
C ALA A 30 11.76 10.02 -14.66
N LEU A 31 12.26 9.60 -13.51
CA LEU A 31 12.52 10.49 -12.37
C LEU A 31 14.00 10.81 -12.21
N GLY A 32 14.91 9.97 -12.70
CA GLY A 32 16.36 10.18 -12.58
C GLY A 32 16.86 11.56 -13.02
N PRO A 33 16.36 12.15 -14.13
CA PRO A 33 16.74 13.51 -14.53
C PRO A 33 16.29 14.62 -13.55
N LEU A 34 15.25 14.38 -12.74
CA LEU A 34 14.66 15.36 -11.81
C LEU A 34 15.11 15.12 -10.36
N GLN A 35 15.32 13.86 -10.01
CA GLN A 35 15.61 13.38 -8.67
C GLN A 35 16.72 12.32 -8.78
N PRO A 36 17.99 12.71 -8.96
CA PRO A 36 19.11 11.78 -8.92
C PRO A 36 19.10 11.00 -7.60
N GLY A 37 19.20 9.67 -7.66
CA GLY A 37 19.19 8.84 -6.45
C GLY A 37 17.80 8.50 -5.89
N VAL A 38 16.80 8.29 -6.76
CA VAL A 38 15.55 7.62 -6.34
C VAL A 38 15.90 6.28 -5.71
N GLU A 39 15.44 6.02 -4.50
CA GLU A 39 15.63 4.78 -3.77
C GLU A 39 14.31 4.03 -3.63
N LEU A 40 14.29 2.74 -4.02
CA LEU A 40 13.14 1.85 -3.84
C LEU A 40 13.47 0.83 -2.75
N VAL A 41 12.71 0.86 -1.65
CA VAL A 41 12.95 0.00 -0.48
C VAL A 41 11.89 -1.09 -0.44
N TYR A 42 12.31 -2.36 -0.45
CA TYR A 42 11.43 -3.53 -0.50
C TYR A 42 11.49 -4.32 0.81
N PRO A 43 10.75 -3.92 1.86
CA PRO A 43 10.70 -4.69 3.09
C PRO A 43 9.98 -6.02 2.88
N THR A 44 10.23 -6.95 3.80
CA THR A 44 9.47 -8.19 3.93
C THR A 44 8.58 -8.06 5.16
N ALA A 45 7.31 -8.45 5.02
CA ALA A 45 6.31 -8.41 6.08
C ALA A 45 6.73 -9.28 7.29
N PRO A 46 6.24 -8.98 8.51
CA PRO A 46 6.76 -9.61 9.73
C PRO A 46 6.28 -11.05 9.97
N PHE A 47 5.14 -11.46 9.39
CA PHE A 47 4.57 -12.79 9.65
C PHE A 47 4.98 -13.79 8.58
N ALA A 48 5.82 -14.75 8.94
CA ALA A 48 6.17 -15.88 8.09
C ALA A 48 4.98 -16.84 7.97
N LEU A 49 4.71 -17.29 6.76
CA LEU A 49 3.71 -18.33 6.47
C LEU A 49 4.42 -19.65 6.20
N GLU A 50 3.81 -20.75 6.64
CA GLU A 50 4.33 -22.08 6.33
C GLU A 50 4.41 -22.30 4.81
N SER A 51 5.53 -22.85 4.37
CA SER A 51 5.72 -23.23 2.98
C SER A 51 4.70 -24.31 2.62
N SER A 52 3.86 -24.05 1.62
CA SER A 52 3.01 -25.10 1.07
C SER A 52 3.88 -26.23 0.51
N THR A 53 3.46 -27.48 0.72
CA THR A 53 4.19 -28.70 0.31
C THR A 53 4.23 -28.93 -1.20
N GLY A 54 3.91 -27.92 -2.01
CA GLY A 54 3.85 -27.99 -3.46
C GLY A 54 5.14 -27.53 -4.16
N ALA A 55 5.21 -27.76 -5.47
CA ALA A 55 6.29 -27.21 -6.29
C ALA A 55 6.22 -25.68 -6.27
N THR A 56 7.19 -25.05 -5.60
CA THR A 56 7.34 -23.60 -5.63
C THR A 56 8.63 -23.18 -6.33
N SER A 57 8.65 -21.97 -6.88
CA SER A 57 9.84 -21.42 -7.55
C SER A 57 11.03 -21.32 -6.61
N ASP A 58 12.26 -21.48 -7.13
CA ASP A 58 13.50 -21.31 -6.35
C ASP A 58 13.57 -19.99 -5.59
N LEU A 59 13.09 -18.90 -6.19
CA LEU A 59 13.01 -17.59 -5.54
C LEU A 59 12.13 -17.62 -4.29
N ARG A 60 11.00 -18.33 -4.32
CA ARG A 60 10.12 -18.49 -3.16
C ARG A 60 10.75 -19.41 -2.12
N ASN A 61 11.40 -20.50 -2.53
CA ASN A 61 12.13 -21.37 -1.60
C ASN A 61 13.23 -20.59 -0.83
N ARG A 62 13.93 -19.66 -1.50
CA ARG A 62 14.98 -18.85 -0.88
C ARG A 62 14.46 -17.72 0.02
N HIS A 63 13.33 -17.12 -0.33
CA HIS A 63 12.86 -15.88 0.33
C HIS A 63 11.57 -16.05 1.14
N GLY A 64 11.01 -17.26 1.19
CA GLY A 64 9.81 -17.58 1.97
C GLY A 64 8.53 -16.94 1.44
N SER A 65 7.45 -17.12 2.20
CA SER A 65 6.15 -16.51 1.99
C SER A 65 5.74 -15.77 3.26
N TRP A 66 5.36 -14.51 3.14
CA TRP A 66 5.10 -13.64 4.28
C TRP A 66 3.78 -12.88 4.10
N SER A 67 3.20 -12.44 5.22
CA SER A 67 1.96 -11.69 5.30
C SER A 67 2.11 -10.48 6.22
N TRP A 68 1.39 -9.40 5.92
CA TRP A 68 1.33 -8.22 6.79
C TRP A 68 0.39 -8.42 7.96
N PHE A 69 -0.68 -9.20 7.78
CA PHE A 69 -1.60 -9.60 8.83
C PHE A 69 -2.15 -11.00 8.57
N GLU A 70 -2.62 -11.66 9.61
CA GLU A 70 -3.08 -13.06 9.65
C GLU A 70 -4.55 -13.16 9.19
N SER A 71 -4.87 -12.55 8.06
CA SER A 71 -6.15 -12.75 7.38
C SER A 71 -5.96 -12.63 5.88
N GLU A 72 -6.56 -13.57 5.15
CA GLU A 72 -6.72 -13.47 3.70
C GLU A 72 -8.12 -13.00 3.31
N SER A 73 -9.02 -12.95 4.29
CA SER A 73 -10.33 -12.36 4.08
C SER A 73 -10.18 -10.85 4.00
N ILE A 74 -10.74 -10.29 2.94
CA ILE A 74 -10.87 -8.84 2.79
C ILE A 74 -11.90 -8.30 3.80
N GLU A 75 -12.88 -9.14 4.15
CA GLU A 75 -13.92 -8.83 5.12
C GLU A 75 -13.55 -9.38 6.51
N GLY A 76 -13.68 -8.54 7.53
CA GLY A 76 -13.45 -8.94 8.92
C GLY A 76 -12.19 -8.35 9.53
N LEU A 77 -11.81 -8.91 10.68
CA LEU A 77 -10.64 -8.49 11.44
C LEU A 77 -9.35 -8.95 10.76
N TYR A 78 -8.29 -8.17 10.98
CA TYR A 78 -6.93 -8.40 10.52
C TYR A 78 -6.01 -8.65 11.73
N PRO A 79 -6.01 -9.86 12.31
CA PRO A 79 -5.11 -10.16 13.41
C PRO A 79 -3.66 -9.91 13.00
N GLY A 80 -2.88 -9.28 13.88
CA GLY A 80 -1.49 -8.91 13.60
C GLY A 80 -1.32 -7.62 12.80
N LEU A 81 -2.39 -6.90 12.44
CA LEU A 81 -2.28 -5.59 11.81
C LEU A 81 -1.43 -4.62 12.64
N GLU A 82 -1.50 -4.69 13.97
CA GLU A 82 -0.68 -3.88 14.87
C GLU A 82 0.82 -4.13 14.64
N GLY A 83 1.21 -5.40 14.50
CA GLY A 83 2.60 -5.79 14.20
C GLY A 83 3.06 -5.36 12.80
N ALA A 84 2.15 -5.39 11.82
CA ALA A 84 2.42 -4.83 10.49
C ALA A 84 2.71 -3.32 10.56
N LEU A 85 1.83 -2.58 11.26
CA LEU A 85 1.96 -1.14 11.43
C LEU A 85 3.22 -0.79 12.22
N GLU A 86 3.57 -1.54 13.26
CA GLU A 86 4.81 -1.36 14.01
C GLU A 86 6.07 -1.60 13.15
N SER A 87 6.06 -2.65 12.34
CA SER A 87 7.15 -2.93 11.40
C SER A 87 7.33 -1.80 10.37
N ILE A 88 6.23 -1.29 9.80
CA ILE A 88 6.27 -0.18 8.85
C ILE A 88 6.68 1.13 9.54
N ALA A 89 6.11 1.45 10.71
CA ALA A 89 6.46 2.64 11.47
C ALA A 89 7.97 2.68 11.83
N SER A 90 8.54 1.53 12.20
CA SER A 90 9.97 1.41 12.45
C SER A 90 10.80 1.72 11.19
N LEU A 91 10.39 1.21 10.03
CA LEU A 91 11.05 1.54 8.75
C LEU A 91 10.94 3.03 8.40
N LEU A 92 9.76 3.62 8.57
CA LEU A 92 9.54 5.05 8.33
C LEU A 92 10.42 5.91 9.25
N LYS A 93 10.60 5.50 10.50
CA LYS A 93 11.47 6.18 11.47
C LYS A 93 12.96 6.04 11.13
N ASP A 94 13.41 4.82 10.87
CA ASP A 94 14.84 4.51 10.79
C ASP A 94 15.43 4.80 9.40
N SER A 95 14.60 4.77 8.36
CA SER A 95 15.04 4.90 6.96
C SER A 95 14.29 5.99 6.18
N GLY A 96 13.37 6.71 6.82
CA GLY A 96 12.65 7.83 6.22
C GLY A 96 13.47 9.10 6.02
N PRO A 97 12.81 10.19 5.60
CA PRO A 97 11.41 10.22 5.18
C PRO A 97 11.22 9.53 3.82
N PHE A 98 10.08 8.85 3.68
CA PHE A 98 9.57 8.30 2.43
C PHE A 98 8.63 9.30 1.77
N ASP A 99 8.77 9.49 0.46
CA ASP A 99 7.92 10.38 -0.31
C ASP A 99 6.61 9.72 -0.72
N GLY A 100 6.60 8.39 -0.87
CA GLY A 100 5.41 7.65 -1.26
C GLY A 100 5.55 6.15 -1.09
N ILE A 101 4.43 5.45 -1.30
CA ILE A 101 4.36 3.99 -1.16
C ILE A 101 3.76 3.38 -2.43
N VAL A 102 4.32 2.26 -2.89
CA VAL A 102 3.72 1.38 -3.90
C VAL A 102 3.35 0.08 -3.21
N GLY A 103 2.06 -0.24 -3.18
CA GLY A 103 1.55 -1.44 -2.53
C GLY A 103 0.84 -2.37 -3.52
N PHE A 104 0.90 -3.67 -3.27
CA PHE A 104 0.12 -4.69 -3.97
C PHE A 104 -0.78 -5.49 -3.02
N SER A 105 -2.05 -5.68 -3.36
CA SER A 105 -3.00 -6.51 -2.61
C SER A 105 -3.06 -6.11 -1.12
N GLN A 106 -2.78 -7.03 -0.20
CA GLN A 106 -2.62 -6.76 1.22
C GLN A 106 -1.65 -5.59 1.52
N GLY A 107 -0.57 -5.49 0.76
CA GLY A 107 0.38 -4.38 0.86
C GLY A 107 -0.18 -3.04 0.38
N ALA A 108 -1.14 -3.05 -0.56
CA ALA A 108 -1.86 -1.84 -0.96
C ALA A 108 -2.85 -1.38 0.11
N ALA A 109 -3.55 -2.32 0.76
CA ALA A 109 -4.41 -2.01 1.92
C ALA A 109 -3.58 -1.37 3.05
N ALA A 110 -2.46 -1.99 3.41
CA ALA A 110 -1.53 -1.44 4.41
C ALA A 110 -0.94 -0.07 3.99
N ALA A 111 -0.53 0.09 2.73
CA ALA A 111 0.01 1.35 2.22
C ALA A 111 -0.97 2.53 2.38
N VAL A 112 -2.24 2.29 2.08
CA VAL A 112 -3.30 3.30 2.24
C VAL A 112 -3.56 3.60 3.71
N MET A 113 -3.60 2.58 4.58
CA MET A 113 -3.75 2.80 6.03
C MET A 113 -2.59 3.65 6.58
N VAL A 114 -1.37 3.37 6.15
CA VAL A 114 -0.18 4.15 6.54
C VAL A 114 -0.28 5.59 6.06
N ALA A 115 -0.71 5.81 4.81
CA ALA A 115 -0.94 7.16 4.30
C ALA A 115 -1.98 7.93 5.13
N SER A 116 -3.08 7.26 5.44
CA SER A 116 -4.14 7.78 6.31
C SER A 116 -3.61 8.18 7.69
N LEU A 117 -2.83 7.31 8.35
CA LEU A 117 -2.25 7.58 9.67
C LEU A 117 -1.30 8.78 9.69
N LEU A 118 -0.59 9.04 8.58
CA LEU A 118 0.34 10.16 8.44
C LEU A 118 -0.35 11.50 8.13
N GLU A 119 -1.67 11.51 7.92
CA GLU A 119 -2.42 12.76 7.76
C GLU A 119 -2.66 13.46 9.11
N GLY A 120 -2.50 14.79 9.12
CA GLY A 120 -2.53 15.57 10.37
C GLY A 120 -3.87 15.52 11.14
N ASN A 121 -4.99 15.31 10.45
CA ASN A 121 -6.33 15.24 11.03
C ASN A 121 -6.74 13.82 11.47
N ARG A 122 -5.88 12.80 11.26
CA ARG A 122 -6.27 11.41 11.48
C ARG A 122 -6.44 11.05 12.96
N LYS A 123 -5.61 11.64 13.84
CA LYS A 123 -5.67 11.39 15.30
C LYS A 123 -7.06 11.71 15.89
N ASP A 124 -7.65 12.82 15.47
CA ASP A 124 -8.99 13.24 15.92
C ASP A 124 -10.08 12.27 15.46
N ALA A 125 -9.94 11.71 14.26
CA ALA A 125 -10.89 10.74 13.72
C ALA A 125 -10.89 9.43 14.51
N PHE A 126 -9.70 8.93 14.86
CA PHE A 126 -9.58 7.75 15.73
C PHE A 126 -10.14 8.03 17.13
N ALA A 127 -9.81 9.16 17.75
CA ALA A 127 -10.34 9.53 19.06
C ALA A 127 -11.88 9.62 19.07
N ARG A 128 -12.48 10.15 18.01
CA ARG A 128 -13.95 10.22 17.85
C ARG A 128 -14.59 8.84 17.71
N LEU A 129 -14.00 7.97 16.89
CA LEU A 129 -14.58 6.67 16.54
C LEU A 129 -14.27 5.56 17.56
N GLU A 130 -13.24 5.73 18.39
CA GLU A 130 -12.98 4.84 19.53
C GLU A 130 -14.18 4.80 20.50
N ALA A 131 -14.87 5.94 20.68
CA ALA A 131 -16.12 6.00 21.44
C ALA A 131 -17.28 5.19 20.82
N GLU A 132 -17.18 4.84 19.53
CA GLU A 132 -18.14 4.02 18.76
C GLU A 132 -17.63 2.58 18.56
N ALA A 133 -16.72 2.10 19.43
CA ALA A 133 -16.07 0.79 19.38
C ALA A 133 -15.05 0.59 18.23
N GLY A 134 -14.49 1.69 17.69
CA GLY A 134 -13.32 1.64 16.80
C GLY A 134 -12.03 1.26 17.53
N ILE A 135 -10.98 0.88 16.80
CA ILE A 135 -9.65 0.72 17.41
C ILE A 135 -9.06 2.10 17.81
N PRO A 136 -8.19 2.15 18.83
CA PRO A 136 -7.45 3.37 19.15
C PRO A 136 -6.44 3.73 18.04
N TYR A 137 -6.00 4.99 18.02
CA TYR A 137 -4.93 5.41 17.10
C TYR A 137 -3.65 4.60 17.36
N PRO A 138 -3.03 3.97 16.33
CA PRO A 138 -1.85 3.12 16.52
C PRO A 138 -0.71 3.83 17.25
N ALA A 139 -0.30 3.30 18.41
CA ALA A 139 0.69 3.93 19.28
C ALA A 139 2.05 4.14 18.57
N CYS A 140 2.45 3.21 17.70
CA CYS A 140 3.68 3.31 16.91
C CYS A 140 3.69 4.50 15.93
N PHE A 141 2.51 5.00 15.52
CA PHE A 141 2.39 6.21 14.71
C PHE A 141 2.19 7.48 15.56
N ALA A 142 1.76 7.35 16.82
CA ALA A 142 1.47 8.50 17.66
C ALA A 142 2.71 9.38 17.91
N SER A 143 3.87 8.72 18.09
CA SER A 143 5.19 9.34 18.28
C SER A 143 6.06 9.35 17.02
N LEU A 144 5.53 8.94 15.86
CA LEU A 144 6.30 8.88 14.62
C LEU A 144 6.43 10.29 14.02
N GLU A 145 7.66 10.76 13.88
CA GLU A 145 7.96 12.00 13.17
C GLU A 145 8.21 11.70 11.69
N HIS A 146 7.14 11.79 10.88
CA HIS A 146 7.22 11.60 9.44
C HIS A 146 6.19 12.51 8.75
N PRO A 147 6.55 13.25 7.68
CA PRO A 147 5.58 14.08 6.97
C PRO A 147 4.48 13.21 6.30
N PRO A 148 3.31 13.78 5.96
CA PRO A 148 2.37 13.09 5.09
C PRO A 148 3.05 12.60 3.81
N LEU A 149 2.67 11.41 3.35
CA LEU A 149 3.15 10.91 2.06
C LEU A 149 2.67 11.83 0.94
N LYS A 150 3.50 11.99 -0.09
CA LYS A 150 3.12 12.76 -1.28
C LYS A 150 2.23 11.95 -2.22
N PHE A 151 2.32 10.61 -2.19
CA PHE A 151 1.49 9.75 -3.01
C PHE A 151 1.45 8.29 -2.51
N VAL A 152 0.43 7.55 -2.97
CA VAL A 152 0.34 6.09 -2.92
C VAL A 152 -0.01 5.55 -4.30
N VAL A 153 0.63 4.44 -4.70
CA VAL A 153 0.19 3.60 -5.82
C VAL A 153 -0.39 2.32 -5.26
N SER A 154 -1.71 2.17 -5.36
CA SER A 154 -2.47 1.03 -4.83
C SER A 154 -2.81 0.06 -5.96
N ILE A 155 -2.16 -1.10 -5.99
CA ILE A 155 -2.40 -2.13 -7.01
C ILE A 155 -3.22 -3.27 -6.39
N SER A 156 -4.43 -3.51 -6.92
CA SER A 156 -5.40 -4.48 -6.34
C SER A 156 -5.63 -4.26 -4.84
N GLY A 157 -5.65 -3.01 -4.39
CA GLY A 157 -5.91 -2.66 -2.98
C GLY A 157 -7.40 -2.64 -2.65
N TYR A 158 -7.71 -2.82 -1.38
CA TYR A 158 -9.08 -2.89 -0.88
C TYR A 158 -9.23 -2.12 0.44
N VAL A 159 -10.47 -1.79 0.78
CA VAL A 159 -10.84 -1.22 2.07
C VAL A 159 -10.94 -2.32 3.11
N ALA A 160 -10.44 -2.07 4.32
CA ALA A 160 -10.76 -2.90 5.48
C ALA A 160 -12.16 -2.56 5.97
N SER A 161 -13.11 -3.46 5.72
CA SER A 161 -14.54 -3.18 5.88
C SER A 161 -15.07 -3.35 7.30
N HIS A 162 -14.28 -3.94 8.21
CA HIS A 162 -14.70 -4.11 9.60
C HIS A 162 -14.86 -2.73 10.29
N PRO A 163 -15.92 -2.52 11.11
CA PRO A 163 -16.17 -1.24 11.77
C PRO A 163 -14.98 -0.67 12.54
N ASP A 164 -14.21 -1.54 13.19
CA ASP A 164 -12.96 -1.23 13.90
C ASP A 164 -11.96 -0.39 13.08
N TYR A 165 -11.96 -0.57 11.76
CA TYR A 165 -11.02 0.08 10.84
C TYR A 165 -11.58 1.34 10.18
N ARG A 166 -12.79 1.77 10.55
CA ARG A 166 -13.45 2.94 9.94
C ARG A 166 -12.61 4.20 10.02
N ALA A 167 -11.88 4.41 11.13
CA ALA A 167 -11.08 5.60 11.35
C ALA A 167 -9.93 5.78 10.34
N PHE A 168 -9.47 4.69 9.69
CA PHE A 168 -8.50 4.78 8.60
C PHE A 168 -9.08 5.45 7.34
N TYR A 169 -10.41 5.49 7.18
CA TYR A 169 -11.05 5.90 5.93
C TYR A 169 -12.04 7.06 6.08
N ASP A 170 -12.43 7.39 7.32
CA ASP A 170 -13.31 8.51 7.66
C ASP A 170 -12.59 9.44 8.65
N PRO A 171 -12.23 10.68 8.27
CA PRO A 171 -12.55 11.34 7.00
C PRO A 171 -11.78 10.75 5.81
N VAL A 172 -12.18 11.13 4.60
CA VAL A 172 -11.53 10.67 3.36
C VAL A 172 -10.03 10.95 3.37
N ILE A 173 -9.27 10.05 2.75
CA ILE A 173 -7.82 10.12 2.61
C ILE A 173 -7.51 11.17 1.54
N ARG A 174 -6.74 12.18 1.93
CA ARG A 174 -6.33 13.31 1.08
C ARG A 174 -5.01 13.10 0.36
N THR A 175 -4.19 12.18 0.85
CA THR A 175 -2.98 11.73 0.15
C THR A 175 -3.34 11.25 -1.25
N PRO A 176 -2.70 11.75 -2.33
CA PRO A 176 -2.97 11.30 -3.69
C PRO A 176 -2.77 9.80 -3.87
N VAL A 177 -3.80 9.09 -4.36
CA VAL A 177 -3.73 7.66 -4.63
C VAL A 177 -4.02 7.35 -6.11
N LEU A 178 -3.10 6.64 -6.75
CA LEU A 178 -3.32 6.00 -8.05
C LEU A 178 -3.75 4.55 -7.82
N HIS A 179 -4.93 4.18 -8.29
CA HIS A 179 -5.48 2.84 -8.15
C HIS A 179 -5.34 2.04 -9.45
N PHE A 180 -4.80 0.83 -9.38
CA PHE A 180 -4.86 -0.16 -10.45
C PHE A 180 -5.81 -1.28 -10.07
N LEU A 181 -6.82 -1.51 -10.92
CA LEU A 181 -7.81 -2.56 -10.74
C LEU A 181 -7.78 -3.53 -11.93
N GLY A 182 -7.80 -4.83 -11.63
CA GLY A 182 -7.87 -5.88 -12.63
C GLY A 182 -9.31 -6.25 -12.94
N SER A 183 -9.72 -6.20 -14.20
CA SER A 183 -11.09 -6.56 -14.60
C SER A 183 -11.39 -8.06 -14.47
N MET A 184 -10.36 -8.88 -14.24
CA MET A 184 -10.50 -10.33 -13.99
C MET A 184 -9.98 -10.71 -12.59
N ASP A 185 -9.88 -9.75 -11.66
CA ASP A 185 -9.41 -10.02 -10.30
C ASP A 185 -10.50 -10.78 -9.54
N THR A 186 -10.22 -12.05 -9.22
CA THR A 186 -11.12 -12.92 -8.46
C THR A 186 -10.68 -13.09 -7.01
N VAL A 187 -9.56 -12.48 -6.62
CA VAL A 187 -9.03 -12.53 -5.25
C VAL A 187 -9.59 -11.37 -4.46
N VAL A 188 -9.58 -10.17 -5.06
CA VAL A 188 -10.11 -8.96 -4.44
C VAL A 188 -11.43 -8.57 -5.09
N ASP A 189 -12.48 -8.54 -4.28
CA ASP A 189 -13.80 -8.08 -4.72
C ASP A 189 -13.73 -6.63 -5.24
N GLU A 190 -14.38 -6.42 -6.39
CA GLU A 190 -14.39 -5.11 -7.05
C GLU A 190 -15.04 -4.04 -6.17
N ASN A 191 -16.10 -4.36 -5.42
CA ASN A 191 -16.76 -3.39 -4.56
C ASN A 191 -15.86 -2.97 -3.39
N ALA A 192 -15.08 -3.90 -2.82
CA ALA A 192 -14.09 -3.56 -1.80
C ALA A 192 -13.01 -2.61 -2.34
N SER A 193 -12.56 -2.84 -3.58
CA SER A 193 -11.62 -1.94 -4.26
C SER A 193 -12.24 -0.57 -4.55
N MET A 194 -13.45 -0.53 -5.10
CA MET A 194 -14.13 0.71 -5.45
C MET A 194 -14.53 1.54 -4.21
N ARG A 195 -14.87 0.90 -3.09
CA ARG A 195 -15.05 1.61 -1.81
C ARG A 195 -13.76 2.27 -1.34
N LEU A 196 -12.61 1.59 -1.49
CA LEU A 196 -11.31 2.21 -1.21
C LEU A 196 -11.08 3.43 -2.10
N VAL A 197 -11.36 3.34 -3.40
CA VAL A 197 -11.26 4.47 -4.32
C VAL A 197 -12.16 5.63 -3.86
N GLN A 198 -13.39 5.35 -3.42
CA GLN A 198 -14.33 6.35 -2.89
C GLN A 198 -13.84 7.06 -1.61
N ASN A 199 -13.08 6.34 -0.79
CA ASN A 199 -12.47 6.87 0.42
C ASN A 199 -11.20 7.70 0.16
N CYS A 200 -10.74 7.83 -1.09
CA CYS A 200 -9.57 8.63 -1.48
C CYS A 200 -9.99 9.83 -2.34
N GLN A 201 -9.63 11.05 -1.95
CA GLN A 201 -10.00 12.30 -2.64
C GLN A 201 -8.86 13.31 -2.60
N VAL A 202 -8.49 13.93 -3.74
CA VAL A 202 -7.40 14.91 -3.81
C VAL A 202 -7.97 16.33 -3.95
N GLY A 203 -7.68 17.20 -2.97
CA GLY A 203 -8.29 18.53 -2.89
C GLY A 203 -9.80 18.44 -2.74
N ASP A 204 -10.53 19.49 -3.12
CA ASP A 204 -12.00 19.51 -3.07
C ASP A 204 -12.66 18.83 -4.29
N GLU A 205 -11.85 18.31 -5.20
CA GLU A 205 -12.31 17.59 -6.37
C GLU A 205 -12.41 16.08 -6.08
N LYS A 206 -13.49 15.44 -6.51
CA LYS A 206 -13.63 13.97 -6.52
C LYS A 206 -12.79 13.32 -7.63
N LYS A 207 -11.59 13.85 -7.93
CA LYS A 207 -10.75 13.34 -9.01
C LYS A 207 -10.01 12.09 -8.54
N GLN A 208 -10.64 10.95 -8.77
CA GLN A 208 -10.06 9.63 -8.53
C GLN A 208 -9.21 9.22 -9.74
N ILE A 209 -8.00 8.72 -9.49
CA ILE A 209 -7.13 8.23 -10.55
C ILE A 209 -7.18 6.70 -10.52
N VAL A 210 -8.06 6.13 -11.33
CA VAL A 210 -8.25 4.68 -11.45
C VAL A 210 -7.83 4.23 -12.85
N ILE A 211 -7.02 3.18 -12.92
CA ILE A 211 -6.60 2.55 -14.17
C ILE A 211 -7.00 1.08 -14.15
N TRP A 212 -7.85 0.71 -15.10
CA TRP A 212 -8.26 -0.67 -15.32
C TRP A 212 -7.28 -1.39 -16.26
N HIS A 213 -6.91 -2.61 -15.90
CA HIS A 213 -6.17 -3.53 -16.76
C HIS A 213 -6.94 -4.83 -16.96
N SER A 214 -6.68 -5.50 -18.08
CA SER A 214 -7.38 -6.74 -18.43
C SER A 214 -6.94 -7.97 -17.63
N GLY A 215 -5.85 -7.89 -16.85
CA GLY A 215 -5.37 -9.00 -16.01
C GLY A 215 -6.24 -9.27 -14.76
N GLY A 216 -5.95 -10.40 -14.09
CA GLY A 216 -6.53 -10.74 -12.78
C GLY A 216 -5.77 -10.14 -11.60
N HIS A 217 -5.58 -10.91 -10.51
CA HIS A 217 -4.88 -10.45 -9.31
C HIS A 217 -3.35 -10.39 -9.49
N VAL A 218 -2.88 -9.44 -10.29
CA VAL A 218 -1.47 -9.32 -10.70
C VAL A 218 -1.03 -7.87 -10.71
N VAL A 219 0.28 -7.64 -10.59
CA VAL A 219 0.85 -6.32 -10.86
C VAL A 219 0.82 -6.08 -12.37
N PRO A 220 0.24 -4.97 -12.86
CA PRO A 220 0.27 -4.65 -14.28
C PRO A 220 1.68 -4.38 -14.77
N SER A 221 2.01 -4.92 -15.94
CA SER A 221 3.30 -4.77 -16.62
C SER A 221 3.19 -4.14 -18.02
N GLY A 222 1.97 -3.75 -18.42
CA GLY A 222 1.73 -3.11 -19.70
C GLY A 222 2.36 -1.71 -19.77
N LYS A 223 2.80 -1.32 -20.98
CA LYS A 223 3.52 -0.05 -21.19
C LYS A 223 2.71 1.17 -20.73
N ARG A 224 1.38 1.14 -20.93
CA ARG A 224 0.46 2.21 -20.54
C ARG A 224 0.41 2.36 -19.01
N GLU A 225 0.27 1.24 -18.30
CA GLU A 225 0.18 1.20 -16.84
C GLU A 225 1.48 1.66 -16.20
N LEU A 226 2.61 1.15 -16.68
CA LEU A 226 3.93 1.56 -16.21
C LEU A 226 4.15 3.07 -16.44
N ALA A 227 3.83 3.58 -17.64
CA ALA A 227 3.96 5.01 -17.93
C ALA A 227 3.07 5.88 -17.04
N ALA A 228 1.86 5.40 -16.72
CA ALA A 228 0.96 6.11 -15.82
C ALA A 228 1.52 6.20 -14.39
N VAL A 229 2.12 5.13 -13.86
CA VAL A 229 2.80 5.18 -12.55
C VAL A 229 3.91 6.23 -12.56
N ALA A 230 4.80 6.18 -13.56
CA ALA A 230 5.92 7.11 -13.65
C ALA A 230 5.46 8.57 -13.77
N HIS A 231 4.42 8.84 -14.57
CA HIS A 231 3.83 10.16 -14.70
C HIS A 231 3.18 10.62 -13.39
N PHE A 232 2.40 9.75 -12.74
CA PHE A 232 1.74 10.05 -11.49
C PHE A 232 2.74 10.39 -10.37
N ILE A 233 3.79 9.58 -10.20
CA ILE A 233 4.84 9.85 -9.22
C ILE A 233 5.49 11.19 -9.51
N LYS A 234 5.90 11.43 -10.77
CA LYS A 234 6.52 12.70 -11.18
C LYS A 234 5.64 13.89 -10.80
N SER A 235 4.34 13.86 -11.12
CA SER A 235 3.42 14.97 -10.87
C SER A 235 3.17 15.27 -9.39
N ASN A 236 3.45 14.34 -8.46
CA ASN A 236 3.26 14.55 -7.01
C ASN A 236 4.56 14.85 -6.25
N VAL A 237 5.72 14.82 -6.93
CA VAL A 237 7.03 15.10 -6.31
C VAL A 237 7.81 16.22 -7.00
N SER A 238 7.25 16.78 -8.08
CA SER A 238 7.78 17.95 -8.79
C SER A 238 7.32 19.25 -8.16
#